data_AF-B3S538-F1
#
_entry.id   AF-B3S538-F1
#
_cell.length_a   1.000
_cell.length_b   1.000
_cell.length_c   1.000
_cell.angle_alpha   90.00
_cell.angle_beta   90.00
_cell.angle_gamma   90.00
#
_symmetry.space_group_name_H-M   'P 1'
#
loop_
_entity.id
_entity.type
_entity.pdbx_description
1 polymer ?
#
loop_
_entity_poly.entity_id
_entity_poly.type
_entity_poly.pdbx_seq_one_letter_code
_entity_poly.pdbx_strand_id
1 'polypeptide(L)'
;MGLLYAVIGVLWARSCRSKVRLDNKVTIITGGNTGIGKETAIDFAKRGARVILACRNETKGESAAQDIRQATGNDNVVFKHLDLASFKSIRSFAEDINKNEKSLDILVNNAGVACERQLTEDGLEMIMGVNHFGHFLLTNLVLDKIKESKNSRIVVVASWGHSLIRSINFDDIQNEKDFNYLNVYCQSKLANVYFTRELAKRLEGHGILVNTLHPGSVRTEIFRHMNPCTKLVGYPVALMFFKSAKQGAQTTIQLAVSEEINGMTGLYFENCRPVQMKPHALDDEAAKRLWKLSEEMTGLAPPQSL
;
A
#
# COMPACT_ATOMS: atom_id res chain seq x y z
N MET A 1 18.41 -13.11 15.26
CA MET A 1 17.86 -11.75 15.08
C MET A 1 16.41 -11.74 14.59
N GLY A 2 16.05 -12.40 13.47
CA GLY A 2 14.68 -12.36 12.93
C GLY A 2 13.56 -12.94 13.82
N LEU A 3 13.82 -14.05 14.52
CA LEU A 3 12.81 -14.71 15.37
C LEU A 3 12.42 -13.85 16.58
N LEU A 4 13.40 -13.25 17.27
CA LEU A 4 13.18 -12.35 18.41
C LEU A 4 12.44 -11.07 17.99
N TYR A 5 12.74 -10.53 16.79
CA TYR A 5 12.03 -9.38 16.23
C TYR A 5 10.54 -9.68 15.98
N ALA A 6 10.23 -10.88 15.46
CA ALA A 6 8.86 -11.32 15.24
C ALA A 6 8.08 -11.51 16.56
N VAL A 7 8.72 -12.11 17.59
CA VAL A 7 8.11 -12.29 18.93
C VAL A 7 7.78 -10.93 19.57
N ILE A 8 8.74 -10.00 19.57
CA ILE A 8 8.54 -8.65 20.14
C ILE A 8 7.47 -7.90 19.34
N GLY A 9 7.48 -8.04 18.00
CA GLY A 9 6.50 -7.43 17.11
C GLY A 9 5.05 -7.85 17.41
N VAL A 10 4.82 -9.07 17.89
CA VAL A 10 3.47 -9.57 18.25
C VAL A 10 3.08 -9.16 19.67
N LEU A 11 3.96 -9.37 20.66
CA LEU A 11 3.65 -9.13 22.08
C LEU A 11 3.64 -7.64 22.45
N TRP A 12 4.39 -6.81 21.74
CA TRP A 12 4.53 -5.36 22.00
C TRP A 12 4.03 -4.53 20.81
N ALA A 13 3.07 -5.08 20.06
CA ALA A 13 2.41 -4.38 18.97
C ALA A 13 1.70 -3.11 19.50
N ARG A 14 2.18 -1.94 19.09
CA ARG A 14 1.50 -0.68 19.36
C ARG A 14 0.26 -0.59 18.50
N SER A 15 -0.81 -0.08 19.10
CA SER A 15 -2.03 0.30 18.42
C SER A 15 -2.06 1.80 18.15
N CYS A 16 -2.79 2.20 17.10
CA CYS A 16 -3.17 3.59 16.94
C CYS A 16 -4.08 3.98 18.12
N ARG A 17 -3.77 5.10 18.78
CA ARG A 17 -4.58 5.66 19.88
C ARG A 17 -5.35 6.92 19.50
N SER A 18 -5.19 7.40 18.27
CA SER A 18 -5.89 8.57 17.77
C SER A 18 -7.40 8.37 17.86
N LYS A 19 -8.10 9.37 18.39
CA LYS A 19 -9.57 9.43 18.47
C LYS A 19 -10.19 10.30 17.36
N VAL A 20 -9.37 10.79 16.44
CA VAL A 20 -9.81 11.66 15.33
C VAL A 20 -10.94 11.00 14.54
N ARG A 21 -12.00 11.77 14.28
CA ARG A 21 -13.12 11.39 13.42
C ARG A 21 -12.78 11.65 11.96
N LEU A 22 -13.43 10.91 11.08
CA LEU A 22 -13.33 11.04 9.63
C LEU A 22 -14.68 11.40 9.01
N ASP A 23 -15.56 12.04 9.78
CA ASP A 23 -16.88 12.48 9.30
C ASP A 23 -16.70 13.40 8.07
N ASN A 24 -17.46 13.13 7.00
CA ASN A 24 -17.37 13.83 5.71
C ASN A 24 -16.02 13.69 4.98
N LYS A 25 -15.17 12.74 5.37
CA LYS A 25 -13.90 12.44 4.70
C LYS A 25 -14.06 11.29 3.72
N VAL A 26 -13.49 11.43 2.53
CA VAL A 26 -13.47 10.38 1.51
C VAL A 26 -12.15 9.65 1.56
N THR A 27 -12.22 8.32 1.60
CA THR A 27 -11.05 7.45 1.73
C THR A 27 -11.07 6.35 0.69
N ILE A 28 -9.92 6.04 0.10
CA ILE A 28 -9.73 4.92 -0.82
C ILE A 28 -8.72 3.96 -0.21
N ILE A 29 -9.06 2.67 -0.19
CA ILE A 29 -8.16 1.60 0.25
C ILE A 29 -8.06 0.56 -0.86
N THR A 30 -6.89 0.43 -1.47
CA THR A 30 -6.63 -0.65 -2.43
C THR A 30 -6.54 -1.98 -1.69
N GLY A 31 -7.24 -3.01 -2.18
CA GLY A 31 -7.32 -4.31 -1.50
C GLY A 31 -8.06 -4.24 -0.15
N GLY A 32 -9.02 -3.33 -0.01
CA GLY A 32 -9.81 -3.11 1.19
C GLY A 32 -10.82 -4.22 1.54
N ASN A 33 -10.95 -5.27 0.72
CA ASN A 33 -11.94 -6.34 0.93
C ASN A 33 -11.47 -7.47 1.86
N THR A 34 -10.17 -7.56 2.17
CA THR A 34 -9.62 -8.63 3.03
C THR A 34 -8.46 -8.14 3.90
N GLY A 35 -8.09 -8.95 4.90
CA GLY A 35 -6.85 -8.77 5.67
C GLY A 35 -6.69 -7.37 6.28
N ILE A 36 -5.48 -6.83 6.16
CA ILE A 36 -5.10 -5.50 6.70
C ILE A 36 -5.97 -4.39 6.10
N GLY A 37 -6.27 -4.47 4.79
CA GLY A 37 -7.10 -3.50 4.10
C GLY A 37 -8.53 -3.45 4.67
N LYS A 38 -9.15 -4.62 4.90
CA LYS A 38 -10.50 -4.70 5.51
C LYS A 38 -10.52 -4.13 6.93
N GLU A 39 -9.52 -4.46 7.75
CA GLU A 39 -9.43 -3.93 9.12
C GLU A 39 -9.20 -2.41 9.14
N THR A 40 -8.43 -1.89 8.18
CA THR A 40 -8.26 -0.44 7.98
C THR A 40 -9.60 0.20 7.59
N ALA A 41 -10.34 -0.42 6.67
CA ALA A 41 -11.65 0.05 6.23
C ALA A 41 -12.69 0.05 7.37
N ILE A 42 -12.70 -0.98 8.22
CA ILE A 42 -13.56 -1.04 9.41
C ILE A 42 -13.26 0.12 10.35
N ASP A 43 -11.97 0.41 10.61
CA ASP A 43 -11.59 1.53 11.49
C ASP A 43 -12.03 2.88 10.91
N PHE A 44 -11.80 3.11 9.61
CA PHE A 44 -12.22 4.35 8.95
C PHE A 44 -13.74 4.50 8.93
N ALA A 45 -14.48 3.42 8.66
CA ALA A 45 -15.94 3.42 8.69
C ALA A 45 -16.48 3.71 10.10
N LYS A 46 -15.88 3.12 11.16
CA LYS A 46 -16.21 3.45 12.56
C LYS A 46 -15.95 4.91 12.90
N ARG A 47 -14.97 5.54 12.24
CA ARG A 47 -14.67 6.97 12.36
C ARG A 47 -15.59 7.87 11.53
N GLY A 48 -16.53 7.31 10.77
CA GLY A 48 -17.52 8.06 9.99
C GLY A 48 -17.09 8.42 8.56
N ALA A 49 -15.98 7.84 8.07
CA ALA A 49 -15.53 8.07 6.70
C ALA A 49 -16.52 7.54 5.66
N ARG A 50 -16.53 8.17 4.49
CA ARG A 50 -16.91 7.50 3.25
C ARG A 50 -15.73 6.61 2.83
N VAL A 51 -15.94 5.31 2.80
CA VAL A 51 -14.89 4.33 2.52
C VAL A 51 -15.12 3.66 1.18
N ILE A 52 -14.18 3.84 0.26
CA ILE A 52 -14.17 3.22 -1.06
C ILE A 52 -13.21 2.02 -1.02
N LEU A 53 -13.76 0.81 -1.10
CA LEU A 53 -13.01 -0.42 -1.23
C LEU A 53 -12.65 -0.63 -2.70
N ALA A 54 -11.41 -0.27 -3.06
CA ALA A 54 -10.92 -0.42 -4.43
C ALA A 54 -10.30 -1.80 -4.60
N CYS A 55 -11.04 -2.73 -5.22
CA CYS A 55 -10.64 -4.14 -5.29
C CYS A 55 -10.95 -4.75 -6.67
N ARG A 56 -10.22 -5.82 -7.03
CA ARG A 56 -10.39 -6.50 -8.31
C ARG A 56 -11.67 -7.34 -8.40
N ASN A 57 -12.00 -8.08 -7.34
CA ASN A 57 -13.12 -9.02 -7.36
C ASN A 57 -14.39 -8.36 -6.82
N GLU A 58 -15.37 -8.16 -7.70
CA GLU A 58 -16.64 -7.50 -7.40
C GLU A 58 -17.43 -8.21 -6.30
N THR A 59 -17.68 -9.51 -6.44
CA THR A 59 -18.47 -10.28 -5.46
C THR A 59 -17.87 -10.20 -4.05
N LYS A 60 -16.54 -10.37 -3.93
CA LYS A 60 -15.85 -10.26 -2.64
C LYS A 60 -15.78 -8.82 -2.14
N GLY A 61 -15.69 -7.85 -3.04
CA GLY A 61 -15.69 -6.43 -2.72
C GLY A 61 -17.02 -5.98 -2.13
N GLU A 62 -18.13 -6.31 -2.79
CA GLU A 62 -19.49 -5.98 -2.34
C GLU A 62 -19.84 -6.70 -1.03
N SER A 63 -19.52 -7.99 -0.91
CA SER A 63 -19.69 -8.73 0.35
C SER A 63 -18.90 -8.07 1.48
N ALA A 64 -17.65 -7.67 1.26
CA ALA A 64 -16.88 -6.96 2.27
C ALA A 64 -17.48 -5.59 2.63
N ALA A 65 -17.99 -4.84 1.65
CA ALA A 65 -18.65 -3.57 1.91
C ALA A 65 -19.93 -3.77 2.76
N GLN A 66 -20.74 -4.78 2.46
CA GLN A 66 -21.90 -5.15 3.28
C GLN A 66 -21.51 -5.53 4.72
N ASP A 67 -20.51 -6.40 4.89
CA ASP A 67 -20.02 -6.80 6.21
C ASP A 67 -19.58 -5.58 7.05
N ILE A 68 -18.85 -4.64 6.43
CA ILE A 68 -18.36 -3.46 7.13
C ILE A 68 -19.51 -2.53 7.50
N ARG A 69 -20.49 -2.30 6.62
CA ARG A 69 -21.69 -1.52 6.94
C ARG A 69 -22.40 -2.12 8.16
N GLN A 70 -22.64 -3.43 8.16
CA GLN A 70 -23.28 -4.11 9.29
C GLN A 70 -22.45 -4.02 10.58
N ALA A 71 -21.13 -4.19 10.50
CA ALA A 71 -20.26 -4.18 11.67
C ALA A 71 -20.01 -2.79 12.27
N THR A 72 -20.27 -1.72 11.51
CA THR A 72 -19.94 -0.34 11.91
C THR A 72 -21.15 0.59 12.02
N GLY A 73 -22.28 0.22 11.42
CA GLY A 73 -23.46 1.08 11.30
C GLY A 73 -23.27 2.27 10.36
N ASN A 74 -22.18 2.30 9.57
CA ASN A 74 -21.91 3.35 8.61
C ASN A 74 -22.24 2.87 7.20
N ASP A 75 -23.31 3.39 6.60
CA ASP A 75 -23.76 3.01 5.25
C ASP A 75 -22.89 3.55 4.11
N ASN A 76 -21.96 4.47 4.39
CA ASN A 76 -21.08 5.09 3.38
C ASN A 76 -19.84 4.25 3.05
N VAL A 77 -19.98 2.93 3.00
CA VAL A 77 -18.93 2.01 2.57
C VAL A 77 -19.34 1.39 1.24
N VAL A 78 -18.56 1.67 0.19
CA VAL A 78 -18.87 1.28 -1.19
C VAL A 78 -17.72 0.50 -1.80
N PHE A 79 -18.05 -0.46 -2.65
CA PHE A 79 -17.08 -1.09 -3.52
C PHE A 79 -16.94 -0.30 -4.82
N LYS A 80 -15.72 -0.25 -5.36
CA LYS A 80 -15.44 0.20 -6.73
C LYS A 80 -14.39 -0.73 -7.34
N HIS A 81 -14.63 -1.16 -8.58
CA HIS A 81 -13.74 -2.09 -9.26
C HIS A 81 -12.40 -1.43 -9.58
N LEU A 82 -11.30 -2.08 -9.18
CA LEU A 82 -9.94 -1.68 -9.49
C LEU A 82 -9.06 -2.93 -9.62
N ASP A 83 -8.54 -3.17 -10.83
CA ASP A 83 -7.45 -4.11 -11.06
C ASP A 83 -6.14 -3.36 -11.28
N LEU A 84 -5.21 -3.50 -10.34
CA LEU A 84 -3.89 -2.87 -10.43
C LEU A 84 -2.98 -3.52 -11.48
N ALA A 85 -3.36 -4.69 -12.02
CA ALA A 85 -2.67 -5.34 -13.13
C ALA A 85 -3.19 -4.88 -14.51
N SER A 86 -3.97 -3.79 -14.57
CA SER A 86 -4.52 -3.24 -15.82
C SER A 86 -4.56 -1.71 -15.76
N PHE A 87 -3.74 -1.03 -16.55
CA PHE A 87 -3.73 0.43 -16.61
C PHE A 87 -5.05 0.99 -17.12
N LYS A 88 -5.76 0.25 -17.98
CA LYS A 88 -7.12 0.59 -18.37
C LYS A 88 -8.05 0.62 -17.16
N SER A 89 -8.02 -0.43 -16.33
CA SER A 89 -8.82 -0.49 -15.09
C SER A 89 -8.47 0.66 -14.13
N ILE A 90 -7.18 0.95 -13.95
CA ILE A 90 -6.70 2.05 -13.11
C ILE A 90 -7.18 3.41 -13.62
N ARG A 91 -7.09 3.67 -14.92
CA ARG A 91 -7.55 4.94 -15.54
C ARG A 91 -9.06 5.10 -15.41
N SER A 92 -9.84 4.07 -15.72
CA SER A 92 -11.31 4.11 -15.54
C SER A 92 -11.72 4.32 -14.08
N PHE A 93 -11.03 3.69 -13.13
CA PHE A 93 -11.27 3.93 -11.71
C PHE A 93 -10.95 5.38 -11.33
N ALA A 94 -9.80 5.92 -11.74
CA ALA A 94 -9.41 7.28 -11.42
C ALA A 94 -10.34 8.33 -12.06
N GLU A 95 -10.79 8.11 -13.30
CA GLU A 95 -11.80 8.95 -13.97
C GLU A 95 -13.12 9.00 -13.18
N ASP A 96 -13.60 7.85 -12.73
CA ASP A 96 -14.80 7.76 -11.90
C ASP A 96 -14.64 8.50 -10.55
N ILE A 97 -13.50 8.33 -9.87
CA ILE A 97 -13.22 9.07 -8.63
C ILE A 97 -13.18 10.58 -8.88
N ASN A 98 -12.44 11.01 -9.91
CA ASN A 98 -12.28 12.43 -10.21
C ASN A 98 -13.61 13.10 -10.59
N LYS A 99 -14.51 12.36 -11.24
CA LYS A 99 -15.83 12.83 -11.64
C LYS A 99 -16.85 12.84 -10.50
N ASN A 100 -16.86 11.80 -9.67
CA ASN A 100 -17.98 11.53 -8.77
C ASN A 100 -17.69 11.86 -7.30
N GLU A 101 -16.43 11.97 -6.90
CA GLU A 101 -16.06 12.34 -5.53
C GLU A 101 -15.69 13.83 -5.45
N LYS A 102 -16.17 14.49 -4.40
CA LYS A 102 -15.92 15.93 -4.17
C LYS A 102 -14.48 16.23 -3.77
N SER A 103 -13.83 15.29 -3.11
CA SER A 103 -12.46 15.39 -2.61
C SER A 103 -11.94 13.99 -2.29
N LEU A 104 -10.62 13.85 -2.09
CA LEU A 104 -10.01 12.61 -1.60
C LEU A 104 -9.06 12.92 -0.44
N ASP A 105 -9.46 12.55 0.78
CA ASP A 105 -8.71 12.92 1.99
C ASP A 105 -7.63 11.89 2.33
N ILE A 106 -7.89 10.60 2.10
CA ILE A 106 -6.95 9.52 2.45
C ILE A 106 -6.87 8.51 1.32
N LEU A 107 -5.67 8.30 0.78
CA LEU A 107 -5.36 7.21 -0.13
C LEU A 107 -4.45 6.20 0.57
N VAL A 108 -4.89 4.95 0.65
CA VAL A 108 -4.10 3.84 1.17
C VAL A 108 -3.75 2.87 0.05
N ASN A 109 -2.48 2.93 -0.38
CA ASN A 109 -1.88 1.98 -1.31
C ASN A 109 -1.48 0.72 -0.54
N ASN A 110 -2.47 -0.14 -0.27
CA ASN A 110 -2.33 -1.33 0.58
C ASN A 110 -2.22 -2.64 -0.23
N ALA A 111 -2.88 -2.74 -1.38
CA ALA A 111 -2.89 -3.96 -2.17
C ALA A 111 -1.47 -4.43 -2.51
N GLY A 112 -1.30 -5.74 -2.62
CA GLY A 112 -0.05 -6.29 -3.12
C GLY A 112 -0.10 -7.79 -3.29
N VAL A 113 0.78 -8.28 -4.16
CA VAL A 113 0.93 -9.68 -4.53
C VAL A 113 2.38 -10.13 -4.36
N ALA A 114 2.54 -11.43 -4.16
CA ALA A 114 3.79 -12.15 -4.21
C ALA A 114 3.47 -13.51 -4.85
N CYS A 115 3.90 -13.69 -6.09
CA CYS A 115 3.53 -14.84 -6.92
C CYS A 115 4.70 -15.25 -7.81
N GLU A 116 4.55 -16.39 -8.49
CA GLU A 116 5.45 -16.76 -9.58
C GLU A 116 5.37 -15.75 -10.73
N ARG A 117 6.38 -15.76 -11.60
CA ARG A 117 6.47 -14.81 -12.71
C ARG A 117 5.25 -14.90 -13.61
N GLN A 118 4.53 -13.80 -13.71
CA GLN A 118 3.40 -13.58 -14.60
C GLN A 118 3.51 -12.17 -15.13
N LEU A 119 2.75 -11.86 -16.18
CA LEU A 119 2.66 -10.50 -16.71
C LEU A 119 1.28 -9.91 -16.41
N THR A 120 1.25 -8.60 -16.18
CA THR A 120 0.02 -7.80 -16.16
C THR A 120 -0.58 -7.71 -17.57
N GLU A 121 -1.80 -7.15 -17.70
CA GLU A 121 -2.40 -6.89 -19.01
C GLU A 121 -1.53 -5.97 -19.88
N ASP A 122 -0.78 -5.07 -19.23
CA ASP A 122 0.12 -4.11 -19.86
C ASP A 122 1.55 -4.66 -20.08
N GLY A 123 1.78 -5.97 -19.87
CA GLY A 123 3.08 -6.59 -20.12
C GLY A 123 4.15 -6.33 -19.07
N LEU A 124 3.78 -5.89 -17.86
CA LEU A 124 4.71 -5.69 -16.75
C LEU A 124 4.84 -6.95 -15.89
N GLU A 125 6.01 -7.16 -15.28
CA GLU A 125 6.15 -8.24 -14.29
C GLU A 125 5.11 -8.03 -13.18
N MET A 126 4.33 -9.08 -12.87
CA MET A 126 3.12 -9.00 -12.03
C MET A 126 3.33 -8.36 -10.66
N ILE A 127 4.40 -8.70 -9.95
CA ILE A 127 4.69 -8.15 -8.62
C ILE A 127 5.00 -6.66 -8.73
N MET A 128 5.90 -6.26 -9.62
CA MET A 128 6.26 -4.85 -9.84
C MET A 128 5.08 -4.05 -10.39
N GLY A 129 4.35 -4.62 -11.35
CA GLY A 129 3.17 -4.09 -11.98
C GLY A 129 2.09 -3.75 -10.95
N VAL A 130 1.71 -4.71 -10.10
CA VAL A 130 0.66 -4.48 -9.09
C VAL A 130 1.16 -3.66 -7.89
N ASN A 131 2.31 -4.03 -7.32
CA ASN A 131 2.74 -3.47 -6.04
C ASN A 131 3.22 -2.02 -6.16
N HIS A 132 3.83 -1.67 -7.30
CA HIS A 132 4.46 -0.37 -7.53
C HIS A 132 3.83 0.39 -8.70
N PHE A 133 3.94 -0.10 -9.95
CA PHE A 133 3.54 0.70 -11.13
C PHE A 133 2.04 1.03 -11.18
N GLY A 134 1.17 0.10 -10.81
CA GLY A 134 -0.26 0.31 -10.72
C GLY A 134 -0.64 1.34 -9.65
N HIS A 135 0.00 1.27 -8.47
CA HIS A 135 -0.18 2.28 -7.42
C HIS A 135 0.42 3.64 -7.79
N PHE A 136 1.55 3.65 -8.48
CA PHE A 136 2.18 4.86 -9.01
C PHE A 136 1.23 5.57 -9.96
N LEU A 137 0.68 4.86 -10.94
CA LEU A 137 -0.29 5.41 -11.89
C LEU A 137 -1.54 5.90 -11.17
N LEU A 138 -2.15 5.06 -10.33
CA LEU A 138 -3.35 5.42 -9.57
C LEU A 138 -3.15 6.70 -8.76
N THR A 139 -2.07 6.76 -7.97
CA THR A 139 -1.80 7.89 -7.07
C THR A 139 -1.66 9.19 -7.84
N ASN A 140 -0.95 9.17 -8.98
CA ASN A 140 -0.78 10.35 -9.81
C ASN A 140 -2.09 10.78 -10.49
N LEU A 141 -2.92 9.84 -10.96
CA LEU A 141 -4.19 10.17 -11.64
C LEU A 141 -5.24 10.77 -10.70
N VAL A 142 -5.20 10.46 -9.40
CA VAL A 142 -6.11 11.06 -8.40
C VAL A 142 -5.47 12.20 -7.61
N LEU A 143 -4.24 12.60 -7.96
CA LEU A 143 -3.45 13.51 -7.13
C LEU A 143 -4.10 14.89 -7.00
N ASP A 144 -4.69 15.41 -8.08
CA ASP A 144 -5.37 16.70 -8.04
C ASP A 144 -6.63 16.64 -7.17
N LYS A 145 -7.36 15.52 -7.17
CA LYS A 145 -8.47 15.27 -6.25
C LYS A 145 -8.02 15.22 -4.79
N ILE A 146 -6.79 14.76 -4.51
CA ILE A 146 -6.19 14.78 -3.17
C ILE A 146 -5.86 16.21 -2.74
N LYS A 147 -5.37 17.05 -3.66
CA LYS A 147 -5.03 18.46 -3.40
C LYS A 147 -6.25 19.33 -3.07
N GLU A 148 -7.46 18.92 -3.48
CA GLU A 148 -8.71 19.60 -3.11
C GLU A 148 -9.06 19.45 -1.62
N SER A 149 -8.51 18.43 -0.96
CA SER A 149 -8.69 18.19 0.48
C SER A 149 -7.65 18.93 1.33
N LYS A 150 -8.06 19.35 2.54
CA LYS A 150 -7.15 19.91 3.55
C LYS A 150 -6.58 18.77 4.40
N ASN A 151 -5.25 18.78 4.58
CA ASN A 151 -4.49 17.81 5.39
C ASN A 151 -4.58 16.36 4.91
N SER A 152 -4.61 16.15 3.59
CA SER A 152 -4.72 14.81 3.00
C SER A 152 -3.54 13.92 3.34
N ARG A 153 -3.77 12.61 3.26
CA ARG A 153 -2.80 11.56 3.60
C ARG A 153 -2.67 10.55 2.47
N ILE A 154 -1.44 10.24 2.10
CA ILE A 154 -1.12 9.11 1.22
C ILE A 154 -0.28 8.13 2.03
N VAL A 155 -0.81 6.92 2.22
CA VAL A 155 -0.18 5.85 3.00
C VAL A 155 0.21 4.72 2.07
N VAL A 156 1.51 4.44 1.96
CA VAL A 156 2.04 3.43 1.05
C VAL A 156 2.55 2.22 1.83
N VAL A 157 1.91 1.07 1.66
CA VAL A 157 2.30 -0.16 2.39
C VAL A 157 3.52 -0.79 1.72
N ALA A 158 4.63 -0.77 2.43
CA ALA A 158 5.85 -1.48 2.09
C ALA A 158 5.97 -2.76 2.94
N SER A 159 7.20 -3.21 3.20
CA SER A 159 7.51 -4.39 4.01
C SER A 159 8.94 -4.30 4.49
N TRP A 160 9.27 -5.01 5.58
CA TRP A 160 10.66 -5.24 5.97
C TRP A 160 11.52 -5.85 4.84
N GLY A 161 10.89 -6.52 3.86
CA GLY A 161 11.57 -7.02 2.66
C GLY A 161 12.38 -5.97 1.89
N HIS A 162 12.00 -4.68 1.93
CA HIS A 162 12.80 -3.62 1.28
C HIS A 162 14.25 -3.57 1.78
N SER A 163 14.48 -3.95 3.05
CA SER A 163 15.78 -3.93 3.71
C SER A 163 16.64 -5.17 3.43
N LEU A 164 16.12 -6.16 2.70
CA LEU A 164 16.82 -7.41 2.36
C LEU A 164 17.66 -7.31 1.08
N ILE A 165 17.34 -6.35 0.21
CA ILE A 165 18.08 -6.06 -1.02
C ILE A 165 18.86 -4.76 -0.85
N ARG A 166 19.85 -4.50 -1.73
CA ARG A 166 20.68 -3.29 -1.66
C ARG A 166 20.33 -2.21 -2.68
N SER A 167 19.63 -2.56 -3.75
CA SER A 167 19.28 -1.64 -4.82
C SER A 167 18.15 -2.23 -5.67
N ILE A 168 17.49 -1.37 -6.43
CA ILE A 168 16.64 -1.78 -7.54
C ILE A 168 17.52 -2.15 -8.73
N ASN A 169 17.22 -3.26 -9.39
CA ASN A 169 17.82 -3.63 -10.67
C ASN A 169 17.15 -2.81 -11.79
N PHE A 170 17.69 -1.63 -12.08
CA PHE A 170 17.15 -0.77 -13.13
C PHE A 170 17.43 -1.29 -14.54
N ASP A 171 18.43 -2.14 -14.72
CA ASP A 171 18.81 -2.67 -16.04
C ASP A 171 17.93 -3.87 -16.44
N ASP A 172 17.25 -4.48 -15.48
CA ASP A 172 16.24 -5.53 -15.69
C ASP A 172 15.13 -5.43 -14.62
N ILE A 173 14.40 -4.31 -14.66
CA ILE A 173 13.32 -4.03 -13.69
C ILE A 173 12.19 -5.08 -13.77
N GLN A 174 12.01 -5.68 -14.94
CA GLN A 174 11.03 -6.71 -15.28
C GLN A 174 11.49 -8.12 -14.86
N ASN A 175 12.72 -8.27 -14.38
CA ASN A 175 13.33 -9.53 -13.94
C ASN A 175 13.11 -10.65 -14.98
N GLU A 176 13.53 -10.40 -16.22
CA GLU A 176 13.40 -11.36 -17.32
C GLU A 176 14.49 -12.43 -17.31
N LYS A 177 15.68 -12.12 -16.79
CA LYS A 177 16.84 -13.03 -16.85
C LYS A 177 16.84 -14.08 -15.74
N ASP A 178 16.85 -13.62 -14.49
CA ASP A 178 17.01 -14.47 -13.30
C ASP A 178 15.88 -14.21 -12.29
N PHE A 179 14.66 -14.60 -12.66
CA PHE A 179 13.50 -14.37 -11.80
C PHE A 179 13.63 -15.12 -10.47
N ASN A 180 13.56 -14.37 -9.38
CA ASN A 180 13.41 -14.89 -8.03
C ASN A 180 12.28 -14.13 -7.33
N TYR A 181 11.16 -14.82 -7.07
CA TYR A 181 9.95 -14.19 -6.54
C TYR A 181 10.20 -13.35 -5.27
N LEU A 182 11.10 -13.79 -4.38
CA LEU A 182 11.42 -13.09 -3.14
C LEU A 182 12.21 -11.80 -3.42
N ASN A 183 13.18 -11.85 -4.33
CA ASN A 183 13.95 -10.67 -4.75
C ASN A 183 13.04 -9.65 -5.42
N VAL A 184 12.16 -10.07 -6.34
CA VAL A 184 11.22 -9.16 -7.02
C VAL A 184 10.23 -8.56 -6.03
N TYR A 185 9.72 -9.35 -5.08
CA TYR A 185 8.90 -8.83 -4.00
C TYR A 185 9.64 -7.79 -3.16
N CYS A 186 10.86 -8.08 -2.71
CA CYS A 186 11.68 -7.13 -1.96
C CYS A 186 11.97 -5.85 -2.77
N GLN A 187 12.23 -5.98 -4.07
CA GLN A 187 12.40 -4.88 -5.01
C GLN A 187 11.16 -4.00 -5.07
N SER A 188 9.97 -4.59 -5.21
CA SER A 188 8.71 -3.83 -5.22
C SER A 188 8.48 -3.06 -3.91
N LYS A 189 8.95 -3.60 -2.78
CA LYS A 189 8.80 -2.95 -1.48
C LYS A 189 9.84 -1.85 -1.25
N LEU A 190 11.04 -1.96 -1.83
CA LEU A 190 11.99 -0.85 -1.91
C LEU A 190 11.49 0.25 -2.86
N ALA A 191 10.86 -0.12 -3.98
CA ALA A 191 10.23 0.81 -4.90
C ALA A 191 9.15 1.65 -4.22
N ASN A 192 8.31 1.04 -3.37
CA ASN A 192 7.33 1.77 -2.55
C ASN A 192 7.97 2.78 -1.58
N VAL A 193 9.13 2.46 -1.01
CA VAL A 193 9.88 3.39 -0.14
C VAL A 193 10.38 4.59 -0.96
N TYR A 194 11.04 4.34 -2.08
CA TYR A 194 11.52 5.38 -2.98
C TYR A 194 10.39 6.26 -3.53
N PHE A 195 9.27 5.65 -3.93
CA PHE A 195 8.08 6.35 -4.37
C PHE A 195 7.57 7.32 -3.31
N THR A 196 7.45 6.86 -2.06
CA THR A 196 6.99 7.69 -0.95
C THR A 196 7.90 8.88 -0.70
N ARG A 197 9.22 8.65 -0.70
CA ARG A 197 10.22 9.70 -0.49
C ARG A 197 10.17 10.77 -1.58
N GLU A 198 10.12 10.35 -2.84
CA GLU A 198 10.08 11.26 -3.98
C GLU A 198 8.73 11.99 -4.07
N LEU A 199 7.60 11.30 -3.85
CA LEU A 199 6.28 11.94 -3.82
C LEU A 199 6.18 12.98 -2.70
N ALA A 200 6.73 12.69 -1.51
CA ALA A 200 6.75 13.62 -0.40
C ALA A 200 7.48 14.93 -0.76
N LYS A 201 8.62 14.84 -1.46
CA LYS A 201 9.36 16.03 -1.95
C LYS A 201 8.55 16.80 -2.99
N ARG A 202 7.92 16.10 -3.93
CA ARG A 202 7.10 16.72 -4.99
C ARG A 202 5.85 17.42 -4.46
N LEU A 203 5.35 16.99 -3.30
CA LEU A 203 4.19 17.57 -2.64
C LEU A 203 4.54 18.55 -1.51
N GLU A 204 5.81 18.95 -1.39
CA GLU A 204 6.19 20.00 -0.47
C GLU A 204 5.35 21.28 -0.72
N GLY A 205 4.93 21.94 0.35
CA GLY A 205 4.03 23.10 0.27
C GLY A 205 2.55 22.81 0.01
N HIS A 206 2.15 21.58 -0.33
CA HIS A 206 0.75 21.25 -0.62
C HIS A 206 -0.07 20.81 0.62
N GLY A 207 0.57 20.67 1.79
CA GLY A 207 -0.09 20.23 3.02
C GLY A 207 -0.53 18.76 3.00
N ILE A 208 0.02 17.95 2.09
CA ILE A 208 -0.25 16.51 1.97
C ILE A 208 0.89 15.75 2.65
N LEU A 209 0.57 14.81 3.55
CA LEU A 209 1.58 13.92 4.12
C LEU A 209 1.60 12.60 3.37
N VAL A 210 2.81 12.18 2.99
CA VAL A 210 3.04 10.93 2.28
C VAL A 210 4.00 10.10 3.10
N ASN A 211 3.56 8.97 3.62
CA ASN A 211 4.42 8.12 4.45
C ASN A 211 4.26 6.65 4.07
N THR A 212 5.30 5.88 4.36
CA THR A 212 5.33 4.44 4.13
C THR A 212 5.50 3.68 5.43
N LEU A 213 5.15 2.39 5.43
CA LEU A 213 5.22 1.57 6.62
C LEU A 213 5.50 0.10 6.31
N HIS A 214 5.92 -0.62 7.34
CA HIS A 214 5.79 -2.07 7.40
C HIS A 214 4.72 -2.47 8.43
N PRO A 215 3.71 -3.29 8.04
CA PRO A 215 2.61 -3.64 8.93
C PRO A 215 2.99 -4.65 10.03
N GLY A 216 4.24 -5.11 10.07
CA GLY A 216 4.66 -6.29 10.83
C GLY A 216 4.53 -7.57 9.98
N SER A 217 5.03 -8.67 10.53
CA SER A 217 4.77 -10.01 9.97
C SER A 217 3.31 -10.36 10.20
N VAL A 218 2.43 -9.89 9.33
CA VAL A 218 0.99 -10.20 9.41
C VAL A 218 0.76 -11.53 8.69
N ARG A 219 -0.18 -12.33 9.22
CA ARG A 219 -0.64 -13.55 8.55
C ARG A 219 -1.29 -13.17 7.23
N THR A 220 -0.50 -13.15 6.18
CA THR A 220 -0.92 -12.87 4.81
C THR A 220 -0.79 -14.15 4.00
N GLU A 221 -1.61 -14.26 2.96
CA GLU A 221 -1.62 -15.39 2.02
C GLU A 221 -0.30 -15.57 1.24
N ILE A 222 0.75 -14.76 1.53
CA ILE A 222 2.08 -14.82 0.91
C ILE A 222 2.72 -16.20 1.04
N PHE A 223 2.37 -16.98 2.07
CA PHE A 223 2.89 -18.34 2.29
C PHE A 223 2.11 -19.44 1.56
N ARG A 224 1.12 -19.10 0.73
CA ARG A 224 0.25 -20.08 0.05
C ARG A 224 1.04 -21.06 -0.83
N HIS A 225 2.20 -20.65 -1.33
CA HIS A 225 3.08 -21.45 -2.20
C HIS A 225 4.27 -22.12 -1.48
N MET A 226 4.32 -22.11 -0.14
CA MET A 226 5.38 -22.85 0.59
C MET A 226 5.28 -24.37 0.39
N ASN A 227 6.45 -25.04 0.34
CA ASN A 227 6.56 -26.48 0.20
C ASN A 227 5.82 -27.24 1.33
N PRO A 228 5.29 -28.46 1.07
CA PRO A 228 4.45 -29.21 2.01
C PRO A 228 5.09 -29.49 3.37
N CYS A 229 6.39 -29.83 3.41
CA CYS A 229 7.10 -30.11 4.67
C CYS A 229 7.21 -28.86 5.57
N THR A 230 7.44 -27.69 4.99
CA THR A 230 7.42 -26.40 5.70
C THR A 230 6.02 -26.03 6.20
N LYS A 231 4.97 -26.40 5.45
CA LYS A 231 3.56 -26.24 5.88
C LYS A 231 3.18 -27.15 7.06
N LEU A 232 3.74 -28.34 7.16
CA LEU A 232 3.36 -29.31 8.19
C LEU A 232 4.03 -29.06 9.55
N VAL A 233 5.32 -28.70 9.55
CA VAL A 233 6.13 -28.61 10.80
C VAL A 233 6.44 -27.16 11.19
N GLY A 234 6.66 -26.27 10.22
CA GLY A 234 7.05 -24.87 10.48
C GLY A 234 5.89 -23.89 10.61
N TYR A 235 4.77 -24.15 9.92
CA TYR A 235 3.62 -23.24 9.85
C TYR A 235 2.87 -23.04 11.19
N PRO A 236 2.61 -24.08 12.01
CA PRO A 236 1.94 -23.89 13.31
C PRO A 236 2.78 -23.05 14.29
N VAL A 237 4.10 -23.22 14.26
CA VAL A 237 5.05 -22.45 15.07
C VAL A 237 5.20 -21.03 14.53
N ALA A 238 5.26 -20.85 13.21
CA ALA A 238 5.27 -19.54 12.56
C ALA A 238 3.98 -18.74 12.81
N LEU A 239 2.82 -19.41 12.93
CA LEU A 239 1.52 -18.79 13.25
C LEU A 239 1.50 -18.09 14.61
N MET A 240 2.29 -18.55 15.59
CA MET A 240 2.44 -17.85 16.89
C MET A 240 3.23 -16.54 16.78
N PHE A 241 3.92 -16.31 15.66
CA PHE A 241 4.74 -15.12 15.42
C PHE A 241 4.14 -14.15 14.38
N PHE A 242 2.92 -14.43 13.88
CA PHE A 242 2.23 -13.55 12.95
C PHE A 242 1.21 -12.65 13.66
N LYS A 243 1.27 -11.34 13.37
CA LYS A 243 0.23 -10.39 13.76
C LYS A 243 -1.10 -10.77 13.13
N SER A 244 -2.19 -10.54 13.86
CA SER A 244 -3.54 -10.50 13.28
C SER A 244 -3.65 -9.34 12.27
N ALA A 245 -4.60 -9.44 11.33
CA ALA A 245 -4.88 -8.35 10.39
C ALA A 245 -5.17 -7.02 11.11
N LYS A 246 -5.90 -7.09 12.23
CA LYS A 246 -6.22 -5.93 13.07
C LYS A 246 -4.97 -5.28 13.67
N GLN A 247 -4.03 -6.07 14.18
CA GLN A 247 -2.72 -5.58 14.65
C GLN A 247 -1.86 -5.04 13.50
N GLY A 248 -1.95 -5.66 12.33
CA GLY A 248 -1.26 -5.22 11.12
C GLY A 248 -1.72 -3.85 10.61
N ALA A 249 -3.01 -3.58 10.70
CA ALA A 249 -3.62 -2.32 10.26
C ALA A 249 -3.23 -1.11 11.12
N GLN A 250 -2.73 -1.32 12.34
CA GLN A 250 -2.54 -0.24 13.31
C GLN A 250 -1.59 0.86 12.83
N THR A 251 -0.49 0.50 12.15
CA THR A 251 0.45 1.50 11.63
C THR A 251 -0.14 2.26 10.44
N THR A 252 -0.87 1.56 9.56
CA THR A 252 -1.64 2.19 8.46
C THR A 252 -2.65 3.20 9.01
N ILE A 253 -3.42 2.80 10.03
CA ILE A 253 -4.41 3.66 10.69
C ILE A 253 -3.73 4.86 11.35
N GLN A 254 -2.63 4.66 12.09
CA GLN A 254 -1.87 5.77 12.69
C GLN A 254 -1.44 6.79 11.63
N LEU A 255 -0.92 6.32 10.49
CA LEU A 255 -0.48 7.21 9.41
C LEU A 255 -1.62 7.92 8.68
N ALA A 256 -2.80 7.31 8.66
CA ALA A 256 -3.96 7.88 8.01
C ALA A 256 -4.70 8.90 8.88
N VAL A 257 -4.73 8.72 10.21
CA VAL A 257 -5.65 9.47 11.08
C VAL A 257 -5.01 10.23 12.23
N SER A 258 -3.73 10.00 12.55
CA SER A 258 -3.12 10.63 13.73
C SER A 258 -2.68 12.06 13.43
N GLU A 259 -3.00 12.98 14.33
CA GLU A 259 -2.46 14.34 14.33
C GLU A 259 -1.03 14.39 14.89
N GLU A 260 -0.61 13.37 15.65
CA GLU A 260 0.76 13.28 16.21
C GLU A 260 1.84 13.22 15.13
N ILE A 261 1.47 12.82 13.91
CA ILE A 261 2.37 12.74 12.76
C ILE A 261 2.29 13.98 11.86
N ASN A 262 1.56 15.04 12.27
CA ASN A 262 1.55 16.30 11.54
C ASN A 262 2.99 16.82 11.35
N GLY A 263 3.31 17.21 10.12
CA GLY A 263 4.66 17.63 9.74
C GLY A 263 5.64 16.49 9.46
N MET A 264 5.26 15.23 9.66
CA MET A 264 6.08 14.06 9.32
C MET A 264 5.68 13.55 7.93
N THR A 265 6.54 13.74 6.93
CA THR A 265 6.33 13.28 5.55
C THR A 265 7.61 12.68 4.97
N GLY A 266 7.49 11.76 4.02
CA GLY A 266 8.63 11.05 3.41
C GLY A 266 9.31 10.04 4.33
N LEU A 267 8.67 9.66 5.43
CA LEU A 267 9.24 8.78 6.45
C LEU A 267 8.70 7.35 6.33
N TYR A 268 9.44 6.43 6.96
CA TYR A 268 9.09 5.03 7.06
C TYR A 268 8.79 4.65 8.51
N PHE A 269 7.68 3.97 8.71
CA PHE A 269 7.15 3.66 10.04
C PHE A 269 7.09 2.16 10.31
N GLU A 270 7.42 1.80 11.54
CA GLU A 270 7.18 0.47 12.08
C GLU A 270 6.53 0.59 13.45
N ASN A 271 5.52 -0.23 13.71
CA ASN A 271 4.83 -0.27 15.00
C ASN A 271 4.34 1.12 15.45
N CYS A 272 3.69 1.86 14.55
CA CYS A 272 3.16 3.22 14.77
C CYS A 272 4.22 4.30 15.12
N ARG A 273 5.50 4.09 14.81
CA ARG A 273 6.57 5.08 15.04
C ARG A 273 7.50 5.20 13.83
N PRO A 274 8.09 6.39 13.59
CA PRO A 274 9.11 6.53 12.57
C PRO A 274 10.34 5.73 12.98
N VAL A 275 10.98 5.08 12.01
CA VAL A 275 12.24 4.35 12.23
C VAL A 275 13.28 4.77 11.19
N GLN A 276 14.55 4.66 11.57
CA GLN A 276 15.65 4.94 10.66
C GLN A 276 15.83 3.77 9.68
N MET A 277 15.83 4.07 8.39
CA MET A 277 16.08 3.09 7.34
C MET A 277 17.58 2.91 7.06
N LYS A 278 17.93 1.80 6.41
CA LYS A 278 19.29 1.55 5.93
C LYS A 278 19.68 2.58 4.85
N PRO A 279 20.98 2.92 4.68
CA PRO A 279 21.42 3.96 3.75
C PRO A 279 20.91 3.80 2.31
N HIS A 280 20.87 2.58 1.78
CA HIS A 280 20.38 2.35 0.41
C HIS A 280 18.91 2.74 0.22
N ALA A 281 18.07 2.63 1.25
CA ALA A 281 16.67 3.02 1.17
C ALA A 281 16.45 4.54 1.24
N LEU A 282 17.52 5.30 1.53
CA LEU A 282 17.56 6.75 1.56
C LEU A 282 18.23 7.35 0.31
N ASP A 283 18.50 6.53 -0.72
CA ASP A 283 19.10 6.97 -1.98
C ASP A 283 18.10 7.79 -2.81
N ASP A 284 18.30 9.10 -2.82
CA ASP A 284 17.42 10.06 -3.49
C ASP A 284 17.61 10.07 -5.01
N GLU A 285 18.78 9.72 -5.52
CA GLU A 285 19.02 9.64 -6.96
C GLU A 285 18.38 8.38 -7.54
N ALA A 286 18.46 7.26 -6.81
CA ALA A 286 17.70 6.05 -7.15
C ALA A 286 16.19 6.31 -7.13
N ALA A 287 15.68 7.07 -6.16
CA ALA A 287 14.26 7.41 -6.09
C ALA A 287 13.79 8.26 -7.28
N LYS A 288 14.57 9.28 -7.68
CA LYS A 288 14.30 10.07 -8.90
C LYS A 288 14.37 9.23 -10.17
N ARG A 289 15.36 8.33 -10.28
CA ARG A 289 15.50 7.41 -11.42
C ARG A 289 14.28 6.49 -11.53
N LEU A 290 13.84 5.92 -10.41
CA LEU A 290 12.64 5.09 -10.36
C LEU A 290 11.38 5.88 -10.74
N TRP A 291 11.26 7.13 -10.30
CA TRP A 291 10.13 7.98 -10.66
C TRP A 291 10.00 8.14 -12.18
N LYS A 292 11.09 8.57 -12.85
CA LYS A 292 11.11 8.75 -14.31
C LYS A 292 10.78 7.45 -15.05
N LEU A 293 11.41 6.35 -14.64
CA LEU A 293 11.11 5.03 -15.18
C LEU A 293 9.63 4.66 -15.00
N SER A 294 9.04 5.01 -13.86
CA SER A 294 7.62 4.73 -13.59
C SER A 294 6.69 5.60 -14.43
N GLU A 295 7.04 6.86 -14.71
CA GLU A 295 6.30 7.72 -15.65
C GLU A 295 6.29 7.13 -17.07
N GLU A 296 7.45 6.64 -17.52
CA GLU A 296 7.61 5.97 -18.83
C GLU A 296 6.82 4.67 -18.89
N MET A 297 7.03 3.76 -17.94
CA MET A 297 6.39 2.44 -17.89
C MET A 297 4.86 2.52 -17.79
N THR A 298 4.32 3.57 -17.18
CA THR A 298 2.87 3.74 -17.01
C THR A 298 2.22 4.60 -18.09
N GLY A 299 3.01 5.20 -18.98
CA GLY A 299 2.54 6.18 -19.95
C GLY A 299 1.84 7.37 -19.26
N LEU A 300 2.33 7.77 -18.08
CA LEU A 300 1.85 8.96 -17.37
C LEU A 300 2.47 10.22 -17.97
N ALA A 301 3.72 10.14 -18.45
CA ALA A 301 4.26 11.14 -19.35
C ALA A 301 3.56 11.03 -20.72
N PRO A 302 3.32 12.14 -21.45
CA PRO A 302 3.01 12.02 -22.87
C PRO A 302 4.14 11.19 -23.52
N PRO A 303 3.81 10.28 -24.46
CA PRO A 303 4.85 9.67 -25.26
C PRO A 303 5.69 10.81 -25.84
N GLN A 304 7.01 10.77 -25.65
CA GLN A 304 7.88 11.52 -26.53
C GLN A 304 7.64 10.96 -27.92
N SER A 305 6.75 11.62 -28.66
CA SER A 305 6.44 11.28 -30.02
C SER A 305 7.64 11.63 -30.90
N LEU A 306 8.20 10.56 -31.47
CA LEU A 306 9.11 10.44 -32.63
C LEU A 306 10.60 10.72 -32.39
#